data_AF-A0A522VXN7-F1
#
_entry.id   AF-A0A522VXN7-F1
#
_cell.length_a   1.000
_cell.length_b   1.000
_cell.length_c   1.000
_cell.angle_alpha   90.00
_cell.angle_beta   90.00
_cell.angle_gamma   90.00
#
_symmetry.space_group_name_H-M   'P 1'
#
loop_
_entity.id
_entity.type
_entity.pdbx_description
1 polymer ?
#
loop_
_entity_poly.entity_id
_entity_poly.type
_entity_poly.pdbx_seq_one_letter_code
_entity_poly.pdbx_strand_id
1 'polypeptide(L)' 'MAENVASISFSNNHSISLDMEGVTAIEVTNPVEIGSGNWACELIVRSASGVVALQLLSNSRDKLIVTKQD' A
#
# COMPACT_ATOMS: atom_id res chain seq x y z
N MET A 1 -23.58 -5.08 11.09
CA MET A 1 -23.41 -3.70 10.58
C MET A 1 -22.06 -3.65 9.90
N ALA A 2 -21.93 -2.95 8.77
CA ALA A 2 -20.61 -2.73 8.18
C ALA A 2 -19.89 -1.69 9.05
N GLU A 3 -18.74 -2.07 9.58
CA GLU A 3 -17.86 -1.18 10.34
C GLU A 3 -16.82 -0.59 9.37
N ASN A 4 -16.47 0.69 9.55
CA ASN A 4 -15.46 1.31 8.70
C ASN A 4 -14.11 0.65 8.97
N VAL A 5 -13.55 0.00 7.96
CA VAL A 5 -12.24 -0.64 8.07
C VAL A 5 -11.12 0.41 8.05
N ALA A 6 -11.31 1.52 7.34
CA ALA A 6 -10.29 2.54 7.14
C ALA A 6 -10.86 3.85 6.56
N SER A 7 -10.15 4.96 6.76
CA SER A 7 -10.32 6.21 6.02
C SER A 7 -9.03 6.53 5.25
N ILE A 8 -9.14 6.75 3.93
CA ILE A 8 -8.01 6.99 3.04
C ILE A 8 -8.15 8.37 2.40
N SER A 9 -7.07 9.16 2.46
CA SER A 9 -6.99 10.44 1.79
C SER A 9 -5.72 10.56 0.95
N PHE A 10 -5.87 11.15 -0.23
CA PHE A 10 -4.78 11.48 -1.14
C PHE A 10 -4.56 12.99 -1.05
N SER A 11 -3.53 13.42 -0.34
CA SER A 11 -3.26 14.85 -0.19
C SER A 11 -2.60 15.45 -1.44
N ASN A 12 -1.90 14.63 -2.21
CA ASN A 12 -1.36 14.91 -3.54
C ASN A 12 -1.02 13.59 -4.24
N ASN A 13 -0.45 13.64 -5.46
CA ASN A 13 -0.06 12.45 -6.22
C ASN A 13 1.19 11.71 -5.69
N HIS A 14 1.74 12.11 -4.55
CA HIS A 14 2.95 11.56 -3.94
C HIS A 14 2.74 11.05 -2.51
N SER A 15 1.62 11.34 -1.86
CA SER A 15 1.36 10.92 -0.49
C SER A 15 -0.06 10.43 -0.26
N ILE A 16 -0.14 9.32 0.48
CA ILE A 16 -1.37 8.68 0.93
C ILE A 16 -1.35 8.71 2.45
N SER A 17 -2.45 9.16 3.05
CA SER A 17 -2.67 9.08 4.49
C SER A 17 -3.83 8.12 4.77
N LEU A 18 -3.59 7.14 5.65
CA LEU A 18 -4.54 6.10 6.05
C LEU A 18 -4.74 6.16 7.56
N ASP A 19 -5.99 6.27 7.99
CA ASP A 19 -6.41 6.09 9.38
C ASP A 19 -7.16 4.75 9.51
N MET A 20 -6.71 3.90 10.43
CA MET A 20 -7.18 2.53 10.60
C MET A 20 -7.02 2.09 12.06
N GLU A 21 -8.09 1.58 12.66
CA GLU A 21 -8.06 1.06 14.03
C GLU A 21 -7.61 -0.40 14.08
N GLY A 22 -6.97 -0.79 15.18
CA GLY A 22 -6.62 -2.19 15.46
C GLY A 22 -5.65 -2.81 14.45
N VAL A 23 -4.71 -2.03 13.90
CA VAL A 23 -3.69 -2.52 12.96
C VAL A 23 -2.85 -3.62 13.60
N THR A 24 -2.75 -4.77 12.92
CA THR A 24 -1.99 -5.94 13.37
C THR A 24 -0.74 -6.17 12.55
N ALA A 25 -0.72 -5.76 11.28
CA ALA A 25 0.44 -5.88 10.41
C ALA A 25 0.43 -4.84 9.28
N ILE A 26 1.63 -4.40 8.89
CA ILE A 26 1.89 -3.61 7.68
C ILE A 26 2.97 -4.34 6.89
N GLU A 27 2.63 -4.76 5.68
CA GLU A 27 3.49 -5.58 4.82
C GLU A 27 3.60 -4.93 3.44
N VAL A 28 4.78 -5.03 2.83
CA VAL A 28 4.97 -4.65 1.43
C VAL A 28 5.51 -5.85 0.67
N THR A 29 4.87 -6.21 -0.43
CA THR A 29 5.36 -7.32 -1.27
C THR A 29 6.59 -6.87 -2.06
N ASN A 30 7.44 -7.83 -2.43
CA ASN A 30 8.51 -7.54 -3.37
C ASN A 30 7.90 -7.07 -4.71
N PRO A 31 8.50 -6.08 -5.39
CA PRO A 31 8.09 -5.71 -6.74
C PRO A 31 8.19 -6.89 -7.71
N VAL A 32 7.13 -7.11 -8.49
CA VAL A 32 7.03 -8.14 -9.52
C VAL A 32 6.80 -7.46 -10.87
N GLU A 33 7.45 -7.96 -11.93
CA GLU A 33 7.18 -7.51 -13.29
C GLU A 33 5.88 -8.16 -13.78
N ILE A 34 4.91 -7.34 -14.19
CA ILE A 34 3.56 -7.77 -14.61
C ILE A 34 3.34 -7.62 -16.13
N GLY A 35 4.38 -7.19 -16.84
CA GLY A 35 4.41 -6.99 -18.29
C GLY A 35 5.66 -6.19 -18.65
N SER A 36 6.04 -6.15 -19.93
CA SER A 36 7.31 -5.56 -20.39
C SER A 36 7.56 -4.14 -19.83
N GLY A 37 8.42 -4.02 -18.82
CA GLY A 37 8.75 -2.75 -18.17
C GLY A 37 7.70 -2.21 -17.19
N ASN A 38 6.64 -2.95 -16.90
CA ASN A 38 5.61 -2.60 -15.92
C ASN A 38 5.78 -3.45 -14.66
N TRP A 39 5.87 -2.78 -13.53
CA TRP A 39 6.13 -3.37 -12.23
C TRP A 39 4.98 -3.08 -11.27
N ALA A 40 4.72 -4.02 -10.37
CA ALA A 40 3.73 -3.88 -9.31
C ALA A 40 4.25 -4.37 -7.96
N CYS A 41 3.81 -3.74 -6.88
CA CYS A 41 3.88 -4.30 -5.52
C CYS A 41 2.60 -3.94 -4.75
N GLU A 42 2.36 -4.60 -3.64
CA GLU A 42 1.22 -4.32 -2.77
C GLU A 42 1.70 -3.81 -1.42
N LEU A 43 1.07 -2.75 -0.93
CA LEU A 43 1.07 -2.36 0.48
C LEU A 43 -0.18 -2.94 1.13
N ILE A 44 0.00 -3.82 2.10
CA ILE A 44 -1.08 -4.54 2.78
C ILE A 44 -1.09 -4.10 4.24
N VAL A 45 -2.21 -3.51 4.68
CA VAL A 45 -2.47 -3.16 6.08
C VAL A 45 -3.59 -4.04 6.60
N ARG A 46 -3.28 -4.84 7.62
CA ARG A 46 -4.24 -5.74 8.27
C ARG A 46 -4.69 -5.14 9.59
N SER A 47 -5.97 -5.25 9.91
CA SER A 47 -6.52 -4.95 11.23
C SER A 47 -7.46 -6.05 11.72
N ALA A 48 -7.89 -5.93 12.97
CA ALA A 48 -8.93 -6.78 13.53
C ALA A 48 -10.26 -6.69 12.75
N SER A 49 -10.54 -5.56 12.11
CA SER A 49 -11.80 -5.31 11.38
C SER A 49 -11.72 -5.59 9.88
N GLY A 50 -10.53 -5.83 9.32
CA GLY A 50 -10.39 -6.16 7.90
C GLY A 50 -8.98 -5.96 7.33
N VAL A 51 -8.89 -5.88 6.00
CA VAL A 51 -7.63 -5.69 5.27
C VAL A 51 -7.80 -4.60 4.23
N VAL A 52 -6.84 -3.66 4.19
CA VAL A 52 -6.66 -2.71 3.09
C VAL A 52 -5.44 -3.14 2.28
N ALA A 53 -5.61 -3.36 0.99
CA ALA A 53 -4.52 -3.65 0.06
C ALA A 53 -4.46 -2.56 -1.02
N LEU A 54 -3.29 -1.94 -1.17
CA LEU A 54 -3.01 -0.92 -2.17
C LEU A 54 -2.04 -1.50 -3.20
N GLN A 55 -2.49 -1.62 -4.45
CA GLN A 55 -1.63 -2.01 -5.56
C GLN A 55 -0.90 -0.77 -6.10
N LEU A 56 0.42 -0.80 -6.05
CA LEU A 56 1.30 0.25 -6.55
C LEU A 56 1.87 -0.19 -7.89
N LEU A 57 1.82 0.71 -8.88
CA LEU A 57 2.27 0.46 -10.24
C LEU A 57 3.40 1.41 -10.61
N SER A 58 4.38 0.92 -11.37
CA SER A 58 5.52 1.72 -11.83
C SER A 58 6.08 1.19 -13.15
N ASN A 59 6.73 2.08 -13.89
CA ASN A 59 7.52 1.74 -15.08
C ASN A 59 8.98 1.35 -14.76
N SER A 60 9.32 1.20 -13.48
CA SER A 60 10.64 0.76 -13.01
C SER A 60 10.53 0.11 -11.64
N ARG A 61 11.26 -1.00 -11.45
CA ARG A 61 11.37 -1.73 -10.17
C ARG A 61 11.86 -0.83 -9.04
N ASP A 62 12.84 0.02 -9.30
CA ASP A 62 13.54 0.77 -8.26
C ASP A 62 12.64 1.83 -7.59
N LYS A 63 11.61 2.29 -8.31
CA LYS A 63 10.61 3.23 -7.78
C LYS A 63 9.63 2.59 -6.80
N LEU A 64 9.60 1.27 -6.70
CA LEU A 64 8.73 0.51 -5.79
C LEU A 64 9.49 -0.03 -4.57
N ILE A 65 10.78 0.30 -4.44
CA ILE A 65 11.59 -0.11 -3.30
C ILE A 65 11.24 0.81 -2.11
N VAL A 66 10.87 0.20 -0.98
CA VAL A 66 10.64 0.93 0.27
C VAL A 66 11.97 1.42 0.81
N THR A 67 12.14 2.73 0.85
CA THR A 67 13.27 3.38 1.51
C THR A 67 12.85 3.84 2.90
N LYS A 68 13.68 3.59 3.91
CA LYS A 68 13.49 4.18 5.23
C LYS A 68 13.69 5.71 5.10
N GLN A 69 12.73 6.51 5.58
CA GLN A 69 12.98 7.94 5.80
C GLN A 69 13.69 8.08 7.15
N ASP A 70 14.87 8.69 7.13
CA ASP A 70 15.61 9.12 8.32
C ASP A 70 15.05 10.42 8.90
#